data_AF-A0A7K4L026-F1
#
_entry.id   AF-A0A7K4L026-F1
#
_cell.length_a   1.000
_cell.length_b   1.000
_cell.length_c   1.000
_cell.angle_alpha   90.00
_cell.angle_beta   90.00
_cell.angle_gamma   90.00
#
_symmetry.space_group_name_H-M   'P 1'
#
loop_
_entity.id
_entity.type
_entity.pdbx_description
1 polymer ?
#
loop_
_entity_poly.entity_id
_entity_poly.type
_entity_poly.pdbx_seq_one_letter_code
_entity_poly.pdbx_strand_id
1 'polypeptide(L)'
;WRYGHLCLRSLLYNSFTNGDVVLDSLFEPVYWLVDHVTRWFGVVFVALVIALTSSVVAIVYICLLPLILQTYPPGWICWHLAYGHWNLLMIVFHYYMAITTSPGYPPQAKDDLNGVSICRKCIAPKPARTHHCSICNRQGPLPCPLPHRTAWLNNCVGHFNHRYFFSFCLFMTMGCIYCSISGWDMFRDAYAAIERMKLLEKERLQVAANQVGHPCSP
;
A
#
# COMPACT_ATOMS: atom_id res chain seq x y z
N TRP A 1 -5.31 -51.85 -36.68
CA TRP A 1 -4.72 -50.55 -37.05
C TRP A 1 -5.72 -49.38 -36.98
N ARG A 2 -6.88 -49.49 -37.64
CA ARG A 2 -7.92 -48.42 -37.65
C ARG A 2 -8.51 -48.08 -36.26
N TYR A 3 -8.75 -49.08 -35.41
CA TYR A 3 -9.27 -48.89 -34.05
C TYR A 3 -8.24 -48.27 -33.08
N GLY A 4 -6.96 -48.66 -33.21
CA GLY A 4 -5.87 -48.09 -32.42
C GLY A 4 -5.62 -46.61 -32.76
N HIS A 5 -5.74 -46.23 -34.03
CA HIS A 5 -5.67 -44.84 -34.44
C HIS A 5 -6.87 -44.01 -33.96
N LEU A 6 -8.06 -44.62 -33.85
CA LEU A 6 -9.25 -44.02 -33.24
C LEU A 6 -9.12 -43.86 -31.73
N CYS A 7 -8.53 -44.82 -31.03
CA CYS A 7 -8.26 -44.75 -29.58
C CYS A 7 -7.16 -43.73 -29.26
N LEU A 8 -6.09 -43.69 -30.07
CA LEU A 8 -5.04 -42.68 -29.99
C LEU A 8 -5.59 -41.28 -30.30
N ARG A 9 -6.42 -41.14 -31.33
CA ARG A 9 -7.17 -39.90 -31.58
C ARG A 9 -8.14 -39.62 -30.43
N SER A 10 -8.81 -40.58 -29.80
CA SER A 10 -9.70 -40.27 -28.67
C SER A 10 -8.95 -39.86 -27.40
N LEU A 11 -7.71 -40.32 -27.21
CA LEU A 11 -6.83 -39.94 -26.09
C LEU A 11 -6.11 -38.59 -26.32
N LEU A 12 -5.75 -38.28 -27.57
CA LEU A 12 -5.07 -37.04 -27.97
C LEU A 12 -6.03 -35.94 -28.44
N TYR A 13 -7.22 -36.29 -28.90
CA TYR A 13 -8.31 -35.41 -29.31
C TYR A 13 -9.33 -35.32 -28.17
N ASN A 14 -8.83 -34.97 -27.00
CA ASN A 14 -9.71 -34.46 -25.96
C ASN A 14 -9.96 -32.98 -26.30
N SER A 15 -11.19 -32.61 -26.64
CA SER A 15 -11.59 -31.21 -26.86
C SER A 15 -11.28 -30.29 -25.66
N PHE A 16 -10.92 -30.89 -24.52
CA PHE A 16 -10.47 -30.22 -23.29
C PHE A 16 -8.95 -30.03 -23.17
N THR A 17 -8.13 -30.59 -24.07
CA THR A 17 -6.66 -30.41 -24.06
C THR A 17 -6.27 -29.43 -25.17
N ASN A 18 -6.68 -28.18 -25.01
CA ASN A 18 -6.23 -27.07 -25.88
C ASN A 18 -4.77 -26.71 -25.53
N GLY A 19 -4.01 -26.13 -26.48
CA GLY A 19 -2.64 -25.66 -26.22
C GLY A 19 -2.54 -24.70 -25.03
N ASP A 20 -3.60 -23.96 -24.77
CA ASP A 20 -3.77 -23.12 -23.58
C ASP A 20 -3.66 -23.90 -22.26
N VAL A 21 -4.17 -25.14 -22.20
CA VAL A 21 -4.11 -25.98 -20.99
C VAL A 21 -2.69 -26.47 -20.73
N VAL A 22 -1.95 -26.77 -21.79
CA VAL A 22 -0.54 -27.18 -21.70
C VAL A 22 0.32 -26.00 -21.25
N LEU A 23 0.10 -24.82 -21.83
CA LEU A 23 0.76 -23.58 -21.41
C LEU A 23 0.42 -23.22 -19.96
N ASP A 24 -0.86 -23.29 -19.56
CA ASP A 24 -1.29 -23.06 -18.18
C ASP A 24 -0.59 -24.00 -17.19
N SER A 25 -0.43 -25.28 -17.57
CA SER A 25 0.24 -26.30 -16.75
C SER A 25 1.75 -26.03 -16.64
N LEU A 26 2.39 -25.59 -17.73
CA LEU A 26 3.82 -25.23 -17.74
C LEU A 26 4.11 -23.97 -16.92
N PHE A 27 3.20 -22.98 -16.94
CA PHE A 27 3.35 -21.74 -16.19
C PHE A 27 2.85 -21.83 -14.74
N GLU A 28 2.21 -22.92 -14.33
CA GLU A 28 1.78 -23.16 -12.95
C GLU A 28 2.87 -22.92 -11.88
N PRO A 29 4.11 -23.43 -12.01
CA PRO A 29 5.19 -23.12 -11.06
C PRO A 29 5.58 -21.64 -11.05
N VAL A 30 5.51 -20.96 -12.19
CA VAL A 30 5.78 -19.52 -12.31
C VAL A 30 4.68 -18.73 -11.60
N TYR A 31 3.41 -19.10 -11.79
CA TYR A 31 2.29 -18.49 -11.07
C TYR A 31 2.42 -18.70 -9.56
N TRP A 32 2.82 -19.90 -9.13
CA TRP A 32 3.06 -20.18 -7.72
C TRP A 32 4.17 -19.30 -7.14
N LEU A 33 5.30 -19.14 -7.85
CA LEU A 33 6.39 -18.27 -7.45
C LEU A 33 5.93 -16.80 -7.35
N VAL A 34 5.25 -16.30 -8.38
CA VAL A 34 4.74 -14.92 -8.42
C VAL A 34 3.74 -14.69 -7.28
N ASP A 35 2.85 -15.64 -7.01
CA ASP A 35 1.89 -15.55 -5.91
C ASP A 35 2.58 -15.57 -4.55
N HIS A 36 3.61 -16.41 -4.37
CA HIS A 36 4.39 -16.48 -3.13
C HIS A 36 5.14 -15.16 -2.87
N VAL A 37 5.82 -14.65 -3.90
CA VAL A 37 6.58 -13.40 -3.85
C VAL A 37 5.64 -12.22 -3.59
N THR A 38 4.51 -12.12 -4.29
CA THR A 38 3.51 -11.05 -4.12
C THR A 38 2.95 -11.03 -2.69
N ARG A 39 2.77 -12.20 -2.07
CA ARG A 39 2.32 -12.29 -0.67
C ARG A 39 3.39 -11.78 0.30
N TRP A 40 4.65 -12.15 0.08
CA TRP A 40 5.75 -11.67 0.92
C TRP A 40 5.90 -10.16 0.83
N PHE A 41 5.85 -9.60 -0.39
CA PHE A 41 5.81 -8.16 -0.60
C PHE A 41 4.63 -7.50 0.13
N GLY A 42 3.45 -8.11 0.16
CA GLY A 42 2.30 -7.56 0.88
C GLY A 42 2.55 -7.38 2.38
N VAL A 43 3.18 -8.36 3.03
CA VAL A 43 3.56 -8.26 4.45
C VAL A 43 4.60 -7.15 4.68
N VAL A 44 5.58 -7.04 3.79
CA VAL A 44 6.60 -5.98 3.85
C VAL A 44 5.97 -4.60 3.72
N PHE A 45 5.02 -4.41 2.80
CA PHE A 45 4.32 -3.13 2.64
C PHE A 45 3.46 -2.77 3.84
N VAL A 46 2.76 -3.73 4.45
CA VAL A 46 2.00 -3.52 5.69
C VAL A 46 2.94 -3.09 6.82
N ALA A 47 4.07 -3.79 7.00
CA ALA A 47 5.07 -3.43 8.00
C ALA A 47 5.65 -2.02 7.75
N LEU A 48 5.92 -1.68 6.49
CA LEU A 48 6.39 -0.35 6.09
C LEU A 48 5.38 0.75 6.44
N VAL A 49 4.08 0.55 6.16
CA VAL A 49 3.04 1.53 6.49
C VAL A 49 2.94 1.74 8.00
N ILE A 50 3.01 0.66 8.79
CA ILE A 50 3.01 0.75 10.26
C ILE A 50 4.26 1.48 10.77
N ALA A 51 5.43 1.17 10.23
CA ALA A 51 6.68 1.81 10.62
C ALA A 51 6.69 3.31 10.27
N LEU A 52 6.23 3.68 9.07
CA LEU A 52 6.15 5.08 8.63
C LEU A 52 5.13 5.88 9.42
N THR A 53 3.95 5.31 9.70
CA THR A 53 2.95 6.00 10.52
C THR A 53 3.45 6.17 11.96
N SER A 54 4.12 5.17 12.52
CA SER A 54 4.73 5.24 13.85
C SER A 54 5.86 6.27 13.93
N SER A 55 6.71 6.38 12.90
CA SER A 55 7.79 7.36 12.88
C SER A 55 7.27 8.79 12.78
N VAL A 56 6.25 9.05 11.95
CA VAL A 56 5.59 10.36 11.87
C VAL A 56 4.99 10.75 13.21
N VAL A 57 4.27 9.82 13.85
CA VAL A 57 3.71 10.04 15.20
C VAL A 57 4.83 10.36 16.20
N ALA A 58 5.91 9.58 16.22
CA ALA A 58 7.04 9.84 17.11
C ALA A 58 7.66 11.22 16.90
N ILE A 59 7.88 11.64 15.64
CA ILE A 59 8.41 12.98 15.31
C ILE A 59 7.45 14.07 15.82
N VAL A 60 6.14 13.89 15.64
CA VAL A 60 5.14 14.86 16.10
C VAL A 60 5.14 15.01 17.62
N TYR A 61 5.14 13.91 18.37
CA TYR A 61 5.10 14.00 19.84
C TYR A 61 6.43 14.38 20.49
N ILE A 62 7.55 13.93 19.93
CA ILE A 62 8.88 14.15 20.53
C ILE A 62 9.46 15.49 20.09
N CYS A 63 9.31 15.87 18.83
CA CYS A 63 9.95 17.07 18.28
C CYS A 63 8.98 18.25 18.14
N LEU A 64 7.79 18.03 17.57
CA LEU A 64 6.86 19.12 17.27
C LEU A 64 6.09 19.58 18.50
N LEU A 65 5.63 18.68 19.37
CA LEU A 65 4.87 19.03 20.55
C LEU A 65 5.60 20.00 21.49
N PRO A 66 6.87 19.78 21.91
CA PRO A 66 7.56 20.72 22.78
C PRO A 66 7.76 22.09 22.14
N LEU A 67 7.97 22.13 20.82
CA LEU A 67 8.09 23.39 20.07
C LEU A 67 6.74 24.13 20.02
N ILE A 68 5.66 23.40 19.71
CA ILE A 68 4.30 23.95 19.61
C ILE A 68 3.84 24.53 20.96
N LEU A 69 4.17 23.85 22.07
CA LEU A 69 3.86 24.31 23.43
C LEU A 69 4.56 25.62 23.82
N GLN A 70 5.71 25.93 23.20
CA GLN A 70 6.49 27.15 23.50
C GLN A 70 6.13 28.31 22.57
N THR A 71 5.75 28.04 21.31
CA THR A 71 5.59 29.07 20.28
C THR A 71 4.14 29.51 20.06
N TYR A 72 3.16 28.61 20.21
CA TYR A 72 1.78 28.86 19.79
C TYR A 72 0.83 29.17 20.96
N PRO A 73 -0.24 29.95 20.72
CA PRO A 73 -1.28 30.18 21.72
C PRO A 73 -2.06 28.88 22.00
N PRO A 74 -2.62 28.73 23.22
CA PRO A 74 -3.25 27.48 23.66
C PRO A 74 -4.39 26.99 22.76
N GLY A 75 -5.13 27.91 22.10
CA GLY A 75 -6.18 27.54 21.16
C GLY A 75 -5.67 26.76 19.93
N TRP A 76 -4.53 27.20 19.36
CA TRP A 76 -3.90 26.51 18.23
C TRP A 76 -3.32 25.15 18.65
N ILE A 77 -2.75 25.07 19.86
CA ILE A 77 -2.26 23.80 20.43
C ILE A 77 -3.40 22.79 20.55
N CYS A 78 -4.52 23.19 21.14
CA CYS A 78 -5.71 22.34 21.27
C CYS A 78 -6.23 21.88 19.91
N TRP A 79 -6.24 22.76 18.91
CA TRP A 79 -6.62 22.42 17.53
C TRP A 79 -5.70 21.37 16.92
N HIS A 80 -4.38 21.55 17.03
CA HIS A 80 -3.39 20.60 16.51
C HIS A 80 -3.50 19.22 17.15
N LEU A 81 -3.69 19.18 18.48
CA LEU A 81 -3.90 17.93 19.20
C LEU A 81 -5.22 17.28 18.78
N ALA A 82 -6.33 18.00 18.80
CA ALA A 82 -7.64 17.44 18.49
C ALA A 82 -7.71 16.91 17.04
N TYR A 83 -7.32 17.73 16.06
CA TYR A 83 -7.34 17.34 14.65
C TYR A 83 -6.31 16.23 14.35
N GLY A 84 -5.10 16.34 14.90
CA GLY A 84 -4.05 15.34 14.70
C GLY A 84 -4.45 13.96 15.23
N HIS A 85 -4.99 13.89 16.46
CA HIS A 85 -5.49 12.64 17.02
C HIS A 85 -6.71 12.11 16.26
N TRP A 86 -7.65 12.98 15.87
CA TRP A 86 -8.80 12.58 15.06
C TRP A 86 -8.37 11.94 13.74
N ASN A 87 -7.45 12.57 13.02
CA ASN A 87 -6.94 12.06 11.75
C ASN A 87 -6.19 10.73 11.94
N LEU A 88 -5.38 10.61 13.00
CA LEU A 88 -4.69 9.36 13.34
C LEU A 88 -5.69 8.23 13.61
N LEU A 89 -6.73 8.48 14.41
CA LEU A 89 -7.78 7.51 14.71
C LEU A 89 -8.51 7.07 13.43
N MET A 90 -8.82 8.01 12.53
CA MET A 90 -9.43 7.69 11.24
C MET A 90 -8.52 6.84 10.36
N ILE A 91 -7.22 7.15 10.29
CA ILE A 91 -6.24 6.34 9.54
C ILE A 91 -6.18 4.92 10.09
N VAL A 92 -5.99 4.76 11.40
CA VAL A 92 -5.87 3.46 12.06
C VAL A 92 -7.15 2.64 11.90
N PHE A 93 -8.32 3.26 12.10
CA PHE A 93 -9.60 2.59 11.96
C PHE A 93 -9.85 2.09 10.52
N HIS A 94 -9.69 2.94 9.52
CA HIS A 94 -9.92 2.55 8.13
C HIS A 94 -8.87 1.54 7.64
N TYR A 95 -7.62 1.66 8.10
CA TYR A 95 -6.59 0.68 7.81
C TYR A 95 -6.92 -0.68 8.44
N TYR A 96 -7.32 -0.70 9.72
CA TYR A 96 -7.73 -1.92 10.41
C TYR A 96 -8.93 -2.59 9.74
N MET A 97 -9.96 -1.81 9.39
CA MET A 97 -11.11 -2.32 8.65
C MET A 97 -10.68 -2.82 7.27
N ALA A 98 -9.72 -2.17 6.61
CA ALA A 98 -9.25 -2.61 5.29
C ALA A 98 -8.47 -3.93 5.30
N ILE A 99 -7.73 -4.21 6.38
CA ILE A 99 -7.00 -5.49 6.51
C ILE A 99 -7.89 -6.63 7.04
N THR A 100 -8.90 -6.33 7.86
CA THR A 100 -9.75 -7.36 8.51
C THR A 100 -11.04 -7.67 7.75
N THR A 101 -11.56 -6.72 6.98
CA THR A 101 -12.83 -6.92 6.25
C THR A 101 -12.61 -7.83 5.05
N SER A 102 -13.32 -8.94 5.03
CA SER A 102 -13.34 -9.84 3.87
C SER A 102 -13.84 -9.09 2.61
N PRO A 103 -13.31 -9.38 1.40
CA PRO A 103 -13.81 -8.82 0.14
C PRO A 103 -15.31 -9.10 -0.10
N GLY A 104 -15.87 -10.05 0.66
CA GLY A 104 -17.23 -10.54 0.57
C GLY A 104 -17.40 -11.54 -0.56
N TYR A 105 -18.57 -12.18 -0.57
CA TYR A 105 -18.88 -13.26 -1.49
C TYR A 105 -19.84 -12.77 -2.56
N PRO A 106 -19.72 -13.29 -3.79
CA PRO A 106 -20.70 -12.98 -4.82
C PRO A 106 -22.05 -13.56 -4.39
N PRO A 107 -23.17 -12.91 -4.74
CA PRO A 107 -24.50 -13.46 -4.48
C PRO A 107 -24.61 -14.82 -5.18
N GLN A 108 -25.10 -15.83 -4.45
CA GLN A 108 -25.44 -17.13 -5.02
C GLN A 108 -26.65 -16.92 -5.94
N ALA A 109 -26.40 -16.74 -7.24
CA ALA A 109 -27.46 -16.67 -8.22
C ALA A 109 -28.22 -18.00 -8.21
N LYS A 110 -29.52 -17.95 -7.96
CA LYS A 110 -30.44 -19.06 -8.24
C LYS A 110 -30.57 -19.16 -9.76
N ASP A 111 -30.07 -20.27 -10.32
CA ASP A 111 -30.49 -20.92 -11.56
C ASP A 111 -30.71 -20.11 -12.86
N ASP A 112 -30.14 -18.91 -13.02
CA ASP A 112 -30.02 -18.31 -14.35
C ASP A 112 -28.77 -18.86 -15.07
N LEU A 113 -28.90 -20.10 -15.54
CA LEU A 113 -27.91 -20.91 -16.28
C LEU A 113 -27.46 -20.32 -17.64
N ASN A 114 -27.92 -19.12 -18.00
CA ASN A 114 -27.65 -18.53 -19.31
C ASN A 114 -26.35 -17.71 -19.28
N GLY A 115 -25.19 -18.39 -19.34
CA GLY A 115 -23.90 -17.76 -19.66
C GLY A 115 -22.84 -17.76 -18.56
N VAL A 116 -22.97 -18.62 -17.55
CA VAL A 116 -22.04 -18.66 -16.40
C VAL A 116 -20.81 -19.52 -16.75
N SER A 117 -19.69 -18.89 -17.08
CA SER A 117 -18.40 -19.59 -17.21
C SER A 117 -18.06 -20.32 -15.89
N ILE A 118 -17.53 -21.55 -15.94
CA ILE A 118 -17.14 -22.28 -14.72
C ILE A 118 -15.68 -21.97 -14.39
N CYS A 119 -15.37 -21.69 -13.13
CA CYS A 119 -13.97 -21.57 -12.70
C CYS A 119 -13.33 -22.96 -12.66
N ARG A 120 -12.31 -23.20 -13.52
CA ARG A 120 -11.60 -24.49 -13.58
C ARG A 120 -10.86 -24.85 -12.28
N LYS A 121 -10.42 -23.85 -11.49
CA LYS A 121 -9.71 -24.05 -10.20
C LYS A 121 -10.65 -24.29 -9.02
N CYS A 122 -11.79 -23.59 -8.95
CA CYS A 122 -12.76 -23.74 -7.85
C CYS A 122 -13.86 -24.76 -8.14
N ILE A 123 -14.00 -25.21 -9.40
CA ILE A 123 -15.09 -26.08 -9.89
C ILE A 123 -16.46 -25.51 -9.47
N ALA A 124 -16.64 -24.19 -9.66
CA ALA A 124 -17.83 -23.46 -9.24
C ALA A 124 -18.32 -22.50 -10.34
N PRO A 125 -19.65 -22.26 -10.44
CA PRO A 125 -20.21 -21.28 -11.35
C PRO A 125 -19.64 -19.89 -11.05
N LYS A 126 -19.09 -19.21 -12.07
CA LYS A 126 -18.48 -17.87 -11.94
C LYS A 126 -19.51 -16.81 -12.31
N PRO A 127 -20.10 -16.09 -11.35
CA PRO A 127 -20.99 -14.98 -11.66
C PRO A 127 -20.25 -13.90 -12.47
N ALA A 128 -21.00 -13.17 -13.30
CA ALA A 128 -20.46 -12.14 -14.19
C ALA A 128 -19.54 -11.16 -13.43
N ARG A 129 -18.40 -10.78 -14.03
CA ARG A 129 -17.37 -9.85 -13.50
C ARG A 129 -16.59 -10.31 -12.26
N THR A 130 -16.73 -11.55 -11.82
CA THR A 130 -15.84 -12.10 -10.78
C THR A 130 -14.55 -12.64 -11.37
N HIS A 131 -13.50 -12.85 -10.58
CA HIS A 131 -12.28 -13.54 -11.03
C HIS A 131 -11.69 -14.33 -9.85
N HIS A 132 -10.99 -15.43 -10.16
CA HIS A 132 -10.34 -16.27 -9.15
C HIS A 132 -9.06 -15.61 -8.65
N CYS A 133 -8.85 -15.62 -7.33
CA CYS A 133 -7.61 -15.18 -6.70
C CYS A 133 -6.93 -16.38 -6.03
N SER A 134 -5.80 -16.82 -6.58
CA SER A 134 -4.97 -17.92 -6.07
C SER A 134 -4.37 -17.68 -4.68
N ILE A 135 -4.19 -16.41 -4.30
CA ILE A 135 -3.59 -16.01 -3.02
C ILE A 135 -4.60 -16.07 -1.86
N CYS A 136 -5.87 -15.73 -2.11
CA CYS A 136 -6.95 -15.75 -1.11
C CYS A 136 -7.45 -17.20 -0.82
N ASN A 137 -6.88 -18.22 -1.50
CA ASN A 137 -7.25 -19.65 -1.47
C ASN A 137 -7.11 -20.36 -0.10
N ARG A 138 -6.61 -19.67 0.96
CA ARG A 138 -6.51 -20.23 2.31
C ARG A 138 -7.76 -20.00 3.18
N GLN A 139 -8.62 -19.05 2.82
CA GLN A 139 -9.87 -18.75 3.56
C GLN A 139 -11.14 -19.13 2.79
N GLY A 140 -10.99 -19.80 1.64
CA GLY A 140 -12.08 -20.32 0.83
C GLY A 140 -11.90 -20.00 -0.66
N PRO A 141 -12.31 -20.90 -1.58
CA PRO A 141 -12.09 -20.76 -3.01
C PRO A 141 -13.17 -19.86 -3.64
N LEU A 142 -13.24 -18.58 -3.27
CA LEU A 142 -14.37 -17.73 -3.66
C LEU A 142 -14.06 -16.72 -4.78
N PRO A 143 -14.90 -16.65 -5.83
CA PRO A 143 -14.77 -15.65 -6.89
C PRO A 143 -15.08 -14.25 -6.33
N CYS A 144 -14.09 -13.36 -6.26
CA CYS A 144 -14.34 -11.99 -5.80
C CYS A 144 -14.86 -11.11 -6.96
N PRO A 145 -15.87 -10.25 -6.74
CA PRO A 145 -16.23 -9.23 -7.70
C PRO A 145 -15.11 -8.19 -7.75
N LEU A 146 -14.34 -8.18 -8.84
CA LEU A 146 -13.13 -7.38 -9.09
C LEU A 146 -11.94 -7.67 -8.15
N PRO A 147 -11.02 -8.61 -8.46
CA PRO A 147 -9.80 -8.78 -7.67
C PRO A 147 -8.77 -7.70 -8.06
N HIS A 148 -8.83 -6.54 -7.42
CA HIS A 148 -7.62 -5.74 -7.29
C HIS A 148 -6.92 -6.16 -6.00
N ARG A 149 -5.83 -6.93 -6.14
CA ARG A 149 -4.98 -7.25 -5.01
C ARG A 149 -4.13 -6.04 -4.69
N THR A 150 -4.42 -5.39 -3.58
CA THR A 150 -3.59 -4.32 -3.07
C THR A 150 -2.57 -4.93 -2.11
N ALA A 151 -1.31 -5.02 -2.56
CA ALA A 151 -0.21 -5.54 -1.72
C ALA A 151 -0.14 -4.80 -0.37
N TRP A 152 -0.46 -3.50 -0.36
CA TRP A 152 -0.49 -2.63 0.82
C TRP A 152 -1.42 -3.06 1.96
N LEU A 153 -2.41 -3.90 1.70
CA LEU A 153 -3.39 -4.36 2.69
C LEU A 153 -3.22 -5.84 3.05
N ASN A 154 -2.36 -6.58 2.34
CA ASN A 154 -2.29 -8.04 2.42
C ASN A 154 -3.68 -8.72 2.35
N ASN A 155 -4.63 -8.09 1.65
CA ASN A 155 -6.02 -8.53 1.55
C ASN A 155 -6.57 -8.22 0.15
N CYS A 156 -7.55 -9.01 -0.28
CA CYS A 156 -8.28 -8.81 -1.52
C CYS A 156 -9.23 -7.59 -1.34
N VAL A 157 -9.12 -6.55 -2.21
CA VAL A 157 -10.07 -5.41 -2.18
C VAL A 157 -11.27 -5.77 -3.04
N GLY A 158 -12.37 -6.15 -2.38
CA GLY A 158 -13.67 -6.41 -3.01
C GLY A 158 -14.70 -5.32 -2.70
N HIS A 159 -15.93 -5.52 -3.16
CA HIS A 159 -17.04 -4.56 -3.00
C HIS A 159 -17.26 -4.11 -1.55
N PHE A 160 -17.16 -5.02 -0.58
CA PHE A 160 -17.39 -4.70 0.84
C PHE A 160 -16.25 -3.93 1.50
N ASN A 161 -15.03 -4.06 0.96
CA ASN A 161 -13.82 -3.48 1.54
C ASN A 161 -13.36 -2.20 0.81
N HIS A 162 -13.78 -2.03 -0.44
CA HIS A 162 -13.40 -0.89 -1.29
C HIS A 162 -13.58 0.46 -0.59
N ARG A 163 -14.71 0.68 0.11
CA ARG A 163 -14.96 1.93 0.84
C ARG A 163 -13.88 2.25 1.87
N TYR A 164 -13.42 1.24 2.62
CA TYR A 164 -12.44 1.43 3.69
C TYR A 164 -11.05 1.73 3.12
N PHE A 165 -10.67 1.06 2.03
CA PHE A 165 -9.42 1.34 1.35
C PHE A 165 -9.33 2.78 0.82
N PHE A 166 -10.38 3.26 0.13
CA PHE A 166 -10.39 4.63 -0.38
C PHE A 166 -10.41 5.67 0.73
N SER A 167 -11.19 5.43 1.80
CA SER A 167 -11.17 6.30 2.98
C SER A 167 -9.80 6.32 3.64
N PHE A 168 -9.11 5.18 3.78
CA PHE A 168 -7.73 5.14 4.28
C PHE A 168 -6.78 6.02 3.45
N CYS A 169 -6.79 5.88 2.12
CA CYS A 169 -5.96 6.70 1.23
C CYS A 169 -6.27 8.19 1.35
N LEU A 170 -7.54 8.55 1.51
CA LEU A 170 -7.97 9.93 1.69
C LEU A 170 -7.47 10.53 3.01
N PHE A 171 -7.65 9.85 4.14
CA PHE A 171 -7.19 10.34 5.44
C PHE A 171 -5.65 10.38 5.56
N MET A 172 -4.95 9.43 4.91
CA MET A 172 -3.49 9.49 4.77
C MET A 172 -3.05 10.73 4.00
N THR A 173 -3.70 11.02 2.86
CA THR A 173 -3.38 12.19 2.05
C THR A 173 -3.66 13.49 2.81
N MET A 174 -4.81 13.57 3.49
CA MET A 174 -5.15 14.71 4.34
C MET A 174 -4.13 14.90 5.47
N GLY A 175 -3.69 13.79 6.10
CA GLY A 175 -2.63 13.81 7.11
C GLY A 175 -1.31 14.36 6.59
N CYS A 176 -0.87 13.93 5.40
CA CYS A 176 0.34 14.43 4.76
C CYS A 176 0.24 15.93 4.45
N ILE A 177 -0.87 16.38 3.86
CA ILE A 177 -1.11 17.80 3.57
C ILE A 177 -1.09 18.61 4.86
N TYR A 178 -1.75 18.13 5.91
CA TYR A 178 -1.78 18.79 7.20
C TYR A 178 -0.40 18.92 7.84
N CYS A 179 0.40 17.84 7.83
CA CYS A 179 1.79 17.88 8.33
C CYS A 179 2.65 18.87 7.53
N SER A 180 2.49 18.91 6.21
CA SER A 180 3.22 19.85 5.35
C SER A 180 2.87 21.32 5.64
N ILE A 181 1.58 21.62 5.83
CA ILE A 181 1.12 22.97 6.12
C ILE A 181 1.53 23.40 7.54
N SER A 182 1.27 22.56 8.55
CA SER A 182 1.62 22.87 9.95
C SER A 182 3.13 22.96 10.18
N GLY A 183 3.93 22.17 9.46
CA GLY A 183 5.39 22.21 9.54
C GLY A 183 6.04 23.32 8.70
N TRP A 184 5.29 24.05 7.87
CA TRP A 184 5.85 25.01 6.91
C TRP A 184 6.57 26.18 7.60
N ASP A 185 6.01 26.70 8.68
CA ASP A 185 6.62 27.80 9.44
C ASP A 185 7.93 27.37 10.08
N MET A 186 7.92 26.22 10.76
CA MET A 186 9.13 25.62 11.33
C MET A 186 10.19 25.33 10.27
N PHE A 187 9.78 24.85 9.09
CA PHE A 187 10.69 24.59 7.98
C PHE A 187 11.36 25.87 7.49
N ARG A 188 10.61 26.96 7.34
CA ARG A 188 11.18 28.27 6.96
C ARG A 188 12.16 28.79 8.00
N ASP A 189 11.82 28.68 9.28
CA ASP A 189 12.69 29.12 10.38
C ASP A 189 14.00 28.31 10.42
N ALA A 190 13.91 26.99 10.26
CA ALA A 190 15.08 26.12 10.16
C ALA A 190 15.93 26.44 8.94
N TYR A 191 15.32 26.67 7.77
CA TYR A 191 16.03 27.03 6.55
C TYR A 191 16.78 28.36 6.70
N ALA A 192 16.13 29.39 7.26
CA ALA A 192 16.75 30.67 7.54
C ALA A 192 17.88 30.58 8.59
N ALA A 193 17.75 29.70 9.58
CA ALA A 193 18.81 29.44 10.56
C ALA A 193 20.05 28.80 9.89
N ILE A 194 19.84 27.84 8.99
CA ILE A 194 20.92 27.19 8.23
C ILE A 194 21.66 28.19 7.34
N GLU A 195 20.92 29.06 6.65
CA GLU A 195 21.53 30.09 5.80
C GLU A 195 22.39 31.06 6.61
N ARG A 196 21.91 31.49 7.78
CA ARG A 196 22.70 32.31 8.71
C ARG A 196 23.96 31.61 9.20
N MET A 197 23.89 30.33 9.56
CA MET A 197 25.09 29.58 9.97
C MET A 197 26.13 29.48 8.84
N LYS A 198 25.70 29.26 7.60
CA LYS A 198 26.60 29.22 6.43
C LYS A 198 27.28 30.56 6.17
N LEU A 199 26.55 31.68 6.32
CA LEU A 199 27.13 33.02 6.18
C LEU A 199 28.18 33.28 7.26
N LEU A 200 27.89 32.95 8.52
CA LEU A 200 28.84 33.09 9.63
C LEU A 200 30.09 32.22 9.43
N GLU A 201 29.93 30.99 8.94
CA GLU A 201 31.08 30.13 8.64
C GLU A 201 31.94 30.71 7.51
N LYS A 202 31.31 31.24 6.46
CA LYS A 202 32.02 31.92 5.37
C LYS A 202 32.80 33.14 5.86
N GLU A 203 32.19 33.98 6.69
CA GLU A 203 32.85 35.13 7.31
C GLU A 203 34.04 34.69 8.18
N ARG A 204 33.88 33.65 9.00
CA ARG A 204 34.97 33.10 9.83
C ARG A 204 36.14 32.59 8.99
N LEU A 205 35.86 31.90 7.90
CA LEU A 205 36.89 31.41 6.98
C LEU A 205 37.62 32.57 6.27
N GLN A 206 36.89 33.62 5.87
CA GLN A 206 37.50 34.81 5.27
C GLN A 206 38.40 35.55 6.25
N VAL A 207 37.98 35.72 7.51
CA VAL A 207 38.81 36.32 8.56
C VAL A 207 40.07 35.50 8.79
N ALA A 208 39.96 34.17 8.86
CA ALA A 208 41.11 33.29 9.01
C ALA A 208 42.08 33.39 7.82
N ALA A 209 41.57 33.44 6.59
CA ALA A 209 42.41 33.59 5.39
C ALA A 209 43.18 34.93 5.36
N ASN A 210 42.51 36.04 5.74
CA ASN A 210 43.14 37.35 5.79
C ASN A 210 44.24 37.44 6.87
N GLN A 211 44.10 36.72 7.98
CA GLN A 211 45.14 36.66 9.03
C GLN A 211 46.38 35.86 8.60
N VAL A 212 46.21 34.82 7.75
CA VAL A 212 47.33 34.00 7.24
C VAL A 212 48.03 34.67 6.04
N GLY A 213 47.31 35.48 5.28
CA GLY A 213 47.80 36.16 4.07
C GLY A 213 48.69 37.38 4.29
N HIS A 214 48.86 37.86 5.53
CA HIS A 214 49.83 38.90 5.87
C HIS A 214 51.11 38.27 6.44
N PRO A 215 52.12 37.91 5.60
CA PRO A 215 53.44 37.64 6.13
C PRO A 215 53.96 38.93 6.78
N CYS A 216 54.42 38.82 8.03
CA CYS A 216 55.13 39.90 8.70
C CYS A 216 56.23 40.42 7.78
N SER A 217 56.01 41.59 7.19
CA SER A 217 57.06 42.34 6.51
C SER A 217 58.08 42.78 7.56
N PRO A 218 59.38 42.47 7.35
CA PRO A 218 60.44 42.68 8.33
C PRO A 218 60.73 44.15 8.63
#